data_AF-E1ZX12-F1
#
_entry.id   AF-E1ZX12-F1
#
_cell.length_a   1.000
_cell.length_b   1.000
_cell.length_c   1.000
_cell.angle_alpha   90.00
_cell.angle_beta   90.00
_cell.angle_gamma   90.00
#
_symmetry.space_group_name_H-M   'P 1'
#
loop_
_entity.id
_entity.type
_entity.pdbx_description
1 polymer ?
#
loop_
_entity_poly.entity_id
_entity_poly.type
_entity_poly.pdbx_seq_one_letter_code
_entity_poly.pdbx_strand_id
1 'polypeptide(L)'
;TEWHNVYRQIYSNDAIEQMKAYEALLAWKARMPKLPVGVDCTLSILQVCLRDREWTSKIDNGELPMYCENDLSLIYSTTIMRFLNHFCNIGHTKQTSLFQIAKHLRIPEWIVSLRHQAAHGCELPSIGVLRIAINILLHWLHVCLSICYVLNIMFVT
;
A
#
# COMPACT_ATOMS: atom_id res chain seq x y z
N THR A 1 -22.17 -4.21 8.65
CA THR A 1 -21.31 -5.31 9.13
C THR A 1 -19.95 -4.75 9.51
N GLU A 2 -19.14 -5.48 10.28
CA GLU A 2 -17.78 -5.07 10.69
C GLU A 2 -16.93 -4.60 9.50
N TRP A 3 -16.93 -5.36 8.40
CA TRP A 3 -16.23 -5.02 7.16
C TRP A 3 -16.56 -3.63 6.61
N HIS A 4 -17.85 -3.26 6.51
CA HIS A 4 -18.23 -1.96 5.97
C HIS A 4 -17.75 -0.81 6.86
N ASN A 5 -17.68 -1.03 8.17
CA ASN A 5 -17.18 -0.01 9.08
C ASN A 5 -15.68 0.21 8.84
N VAL A 6 -14.91 -0.88 8.85
CA VAL A 6 -13.46 -0.84 8.59
C VAL A 6 -13.18 -0.26 7.20
N TYR A 7 -13.94 -0.64 6.19
CA TYR A 7 -13.80 -0.09 4.83
C TYR A 7 -13.98 1.43 4.78
N ARG A 8 -15.05 1.96 5.39
CA ARG A 8 -15.25 3.42 5.48
C ARG A 8 -14.12 4.12 6.23
N GLN A 9 -13.59 3.47 7.26
CA GLN A 9 -12.49 4.00 8.07
C GLN A 9 -11.17 4.05 7.31
N ILE A 10 -10.83 2.99 6.54
CA ILE A 10 -9.64 2.92 5.68
C ILE A 10 -9.58 4.14 4.73
N TYR A 11 -10.70 4.42 4.06
CA TYR A 11 -10.79 5.47 3.04
C TYR A 11 -11.29 6.80 3.56
N SER A 12 -11.34 6.97 4.88
CA SER A 12 -11.61 8.27 5.50
C SER A 12 -10.40 9.20 5.35
N ASN A 13 -10.65 10.50 5.36
CA ASN A 13 -9.59 11.52 5.43
C ASN A 13 -9.13 11.80 6.88
N ASP A 14 -9.64 11.04 7.86
CA ASP A 14 -9.36 11.23 9.28
C ASP A 14 -8.31 10.20 9.74
N ALA A 15 -7.20 10.70 10.30
CA ALA A 15 -6.12 9.86 10.80
C ALA A 15 -6.54 8.94 11.95
N ILE A 16 -7.48 9.39 12.80
CA ILE A 16 -8.00 8.61 13.93
C ILE A 16 -8.83 7.44 13.41
N GLU A 17 -9.69 7.67 12.42
CA GLU A 17 -10.47 6.60 11.80
C GLU A 17 -9.58 5.63 11.04
N GLN A 18 -8.56 6.11 10.31
CA GLN A 18 -7.59 5.24 9.65
C GLN A 18 -6.77 4.40 10.65
N MET A 19 -6.46 4.93 11.83
CA MET A 19 -5.82 4.17 12.91
C MET A 19 -6.74 3.04 13.42
N LYS A 20 -8.02 3.33 13.66
CA LYS A 20 -9.01 2.30 14.06
C LYS A 20 -9.13 1.19 13.01
N ALA A 21 -9.16 1.56 11.72
CA ALA A 21 -9.11 0.58 10.63
C ALA A 21 -7.84 -0.27 10.68
N TYR A 22 -6.68 0.35 10.85
CA TYR A 22 -5.40 -0.34 10.93
C TYR A 22 -5.38 -1.38 12.06
N GLU A 23 -5.85 -1.03 13.26
CA GLU A 23 -5.96 -1.95 14.41
C GLU A 23 -6.92 -3.11 14.13
N ALA A 24 -8.06 -2.85 13.49
CA ALA A 24 -9.00 -3.89 13.10
C ALA A 24 -8.37 -4.87 12.09
N LEU A 25 -7.65 -4.36 11.08
CA LEU A 25 -6.95 -5.20 10.10
C LEU A 25 -5.84 -6.04 10.75
N LEU A 26 -5.11 -5.50 11.74
CA LEU A 26 -4.14 -6.27 12.52
C LEU A 26 -4.83 -7.41 13.30
N ALA A 27 -5.97 -7.13 13.93
CA ALA A 27 -6.74 -8.16 14.63
C ALA A 27 -7.24 -9.26 13.68
N TRP A 28 -7.59 -8.92 12.43
CA TRP A 28 -7.93 -9.93 11.40
C TRP A 28 -6.72 -10.76 10.99
N LYS A 29 -5.57 -10.11 10.79
CA LYS A 29 -4.30 -10.80 10.47
C LYS A 29 -3.87 -11.79 11.55
N ALA A 30 -4.12 -11.47 12.83
CA ALA A 30 -3.83 -12.37 13.94
C ALA A 30 -4.79 -13.58 13.99
N ARG A 31 -6.03 -13.42 13.53
CA ARG A 31 -7.06 -14.46 13.56
C ARG A 31 -7.04 -15.38 12.33
N MET A 32 -6.58 -14.86 11.20
CA MET A 32 -6.61 -15.58 9.91
C MET A 32 -5.21 -16.06 9.53
N PRO A 33 -5.03 -17.35 9.19
CA PRO A 33 -3.72 -17.87 8.77
C PRO A 33 -3.23 -17.22 7.48
N LYS A 34 -4.14 -16.75 6.62
CA LYS A 34 -3.83 -16.01 5.39
C LYS A 34 -4.90 -14.97 5.12
N LEU A 35 -4.48 -13.71 5.10
CA LEU A 35 -5.36 -12.58 4.79
C LEU A 35 -5.52 -12.43 3.26
N PRO A 36 -6.70 -12.05 2.74
CA PRO A 36 -6.85 -11.76 1.32
C PRO A 36 -5.86 -10.69 0.88
N VAL A 37 -5.26 -10.85 -0.31
CA VAL A 37 -4.15 -10.03 -0.80
C VAL A 37 -4.46 -8.53 -0.76
N GLY A 38 -5.67 -8.13 -1.17
CA GLY A 38 -6.09 -6.72 -1.13
C GLY A 38 -6.15 -6.16 0.29
N VAL A 39 -6.55 -6.97 1.27
CA VAL A 39 -6.61 -6.55 2.68
C VAL A 39 -5.21 -6.46 3.28
N ASP A 40 -4.32 -7.41 2.99
CA ASP A 40 -2.92 -7.38 3.45
C ASP A 40 -2.11 -6.21 2.84
N CYS A 41 -2.35 -5.91 1.56
CA CYS A 41 -1.78 -4.73 0.90
C CYS A 41 -2.31 -3.44 1.53
N THR A 42 -3.61 -3.36 1.80
CA THR A 42 -4.23 -2.20 2.47
C THR A 42 -3.64 -1.98 3.86
N LEU A 43 -3.50 -3.06 4.64
CA LEU A 43 -2.87 -3.02 5.96
C LEU A 43 -1.44 -2.44 5.88
N SER A 44 -0.64 -2.92 4.94
CA SER A 44 0.75 -2.47 4.74
C SER A 44 0.82 -0.99 4.33
N ILE A 45 -0.09 -0.54 3.47
CA ILE A 45 -0.20 0.86 3.06
C ILE A 45 -0.59 1.75 4.23
N LEU A 46 -1.60 1.39 5.02
CA LEU A 46 -2.00 2.16 6.19
C LEU A 46 -0.86 2.27 7.21
N GLN A 47 -0.12 1.18 7.42
CA GLN A 47 1.03 1.19 8.32
C GLN A 47 2.06 2.26 7.95
N VAL A 48 2.46 2.35 6.67
CA VAL A 48 3.45 3.33 6.24
C VAL A 48 2.89 4.75 6.27
N CYS A 49 1.63 4.96 5.85
CA CYS A 49 0.99 6.27 5.89
C CYS A 49 0.85 6.84 7.31
N LEU A 50 0.45 6.00 8.28
CA LEU A 50 0.30 6.42 9.68
C LEU A 50 1.67 6.73 10.30
N ARG A 51 2.69 5.90 10.03
CA ARG A 51 4.05 6.15 10.50
C ARG A 51 4.64 7.43 9.91
N ASP A 52 4.43 7.66 8.62
CA ASP A 52 4.91 8.85 7.92
C ASP A 52 4.34 10.13 8.54
N ARG A 53 3.03 10.15 8.85
CA ARG A 53 2.39 11.30 9.53
C ARG A 53 2.98 11.57 10.90
N GLU A 54 3.19 10.51 11.70
CA GLU A 54 3.79 10.63 13.02
C GLU A 54 5.23 11.14 12.94
N TRP A 55 6.04 10.54 12.05
CA TRP A 55 7.46 10.83 11.96
C TRP A 55 7.74 12.19 11.32
N THR A 56 6.99 12.58 10.28
CA THR A 56 7.17 13.90 9.64
C THR A 56 7.01 15.02 10.66
N SER A 57 5.94 14.98 11.47
CA SER A 57 5.73 15.97 12.54
C SER A 57 6.90 16.03 13.53
N LYS A 58 7.41 14.86 13.94
CA LYS A 58 8.55 14.77 14.86
C LYS A 58 9.87 15.22 14.23
N ILE A 59 10.08 14.98 12.95
CA ILE A 59 11.26 15.45 12.20
C ILE A 59 11.21 16.98 12.09
N ASP A 60 10.07 17.54 11.70
CA ASP A 60 9.87 18.98 11.54
C ASP A 60 10.07 19.74 12.87
N ASN A 61 9.66 19.13 13.99
CA ASN A 61 9.86 19.68 15.34
C ASN A 61 11.25 19.39 15.94
N GLY A 62 12.11 18.64 15.23
CA GLY A 62 13.46 18.27 15.70
C GLY A 62 13.50 17.19 16.79
N GLU A 63 12.38 16.52 17.08
CA GLU A 63 12.30 15.37 18.00
C GLU A 63 12.89 14.10 17.38
N LEU A 64 12.80 13.97 16.06
CA LEU A 64 13.44 12.91 15.28
C LEU A 64 14.51 13.50 14.35
N PRO A 65 15.62 12.76 14.13
CA PRO A 65 16.67 13.21 13.24
C PRO A 65 16.24 13.09 11.76
N MET A 66 16.78 13.98 10.93
CA MET A 66 16.44 14.08 9.50
C MET A 66 16.67 12.79 8.71
N TYR A 67 17.62 11.95 9.12
CA TYR A 67 17.87 10.66 8.44
C TYR A 67 16.70 9.67 8.54
N CYS A 68 15.75 9.87 9.47
CA CYS A 68 14.53 9.06 9.55
C CYS A 68 13.65 9.19 8.30
N GLU A 69 13.82 10.25 7.49
CA GLU A 69 13.15 10.35 6.18
C GLU A 69 13.65 9.29 5.19
N ASN A 70 14.93 8.91 5.26
CA ASN A 70 15.47 7.83 4.43
C ASN A 70 14.87 6.47 4.85
N ASP A 71 14.68 6.25 6.14
CA ASP A 71 14.01 5.06 6.66
C ASP A 71 12.55 4.99 6.17
N LEU A 72 11.82 6.11 6.19
CA LEU A 72 10.49 6.18 5.59
C LEU A 72 10.52 5.82 4.10
N SER A 73 11.48 6.36 3.36
CA SER A 73 11.62 6.10 1.92
C SER A 73 11.86 4.61 1.64
N LEU A 74 12.63 3.92 2.49
CA LEU A 74 12.84 2.48 2.41
C LEU A 74 11.55 1.68 2.71
N ILE A 75 10.80 2.07 3.75
CA ILE A 75 9.54 1.42 4.13
C ILE A 75 8.50 1.58 3.01
N TYR A 76 8.38 2.78 2.45
CA TYR A 76 7.50 3.04 1.30
C TYR A 76 7.90 2.21 0.09
N SER A 77 9.18 2.22 -0.28
CA SER A 77 9.70 1.47 -1.43
C SER A 77 9.40 -0.03 -1.27
N THR A 78 9.65 -0.58 -0.10
CA THR A 78 9.36 -2.00 0.19
C THR A 78 7.86 -2.31 0.11
N THR A 79 7.01 -1.41 0.62
CA THR A 79 5.55 -1.56 0.56
C THR A 79 5.04 -1.56 -0.89
N ILE A 80 5.51 -0.61 -1.70
CA ILE A 80 5.17 -0.53 -3.14
C ILE A 80 5.65 -1.76 -3.89
N MET A 81 6.89 -2.20 -3.67
CA MET A 81 7.44 -3.39 -4.31
C MET A 81 6.63 -4.65 -3.98
N ARG A 82 6.26 -4.84 -2.71
CA ARG A 82 5.42 -5.96 -2.29
C ARG A 82 4.05 -5.91 -2.94
N PHE A 83 3.41 -4.73 -2.97
CA PHE A 83 2.14 -4.51 -3.65
C PHE A 83 2.21 -4.96 -5.12
N LEU A 84 3.19 -4.44 -5.87
CA LEU A 84 3.37 -4.77 -7.29
C LEU A 84 3.66 -6.26 -7.48
N ASN A 85 4.49 -6.85 -6.63
CA ASN A 85 4.77 -8.29 -6.68
C ASN A 85 3.53 -9.14 -6.40
N HIS A 86 2.62 -8.71 -5.53
CA HIS A 86 1.38 -9.44 -5.31
C HIS A 86 0.46 -9.33 -6.52
N PHE A 87 0.09 -8.12 -6.92
CA PHE A 87 -0.95 -7.92 -7.93
C PHE A 87 -0.49 -8.21 -9.36
N CYS A 88 0.77 -7.96 -9.69
CA CYS A 88 1.27 -8.28 -11.03
C CYS A 88 1.63 -9.76 -11.21
N ASN A 89 1.67 -10.56 -10.15
CA ASN A 89 1.90 -12.02 -10.28
C ASN A 89 0.59 -12.84 -10.19
N ILE A 90 -0.56 -12.21 -9.96
CA ILE A 90 -1.86 -12.91 -9.96
C ILE A 90 -2.22 -13.29 -11.40
N GLY A 91 -2.36 -14.59 -11.67
CA GLY A 91 -2.97 -15.12 -12.90
C GLY A 91 -2.15 -15.01 -14.18
N HIS A 92 -0.94 -14.44 -14.15
CA HIS A 92 -0.09 -14.28 -15.33
C HIS A 92 1.05 -15.30 -15.39
N THR A 93 1.34 -15.78 -16.59
CA THR A 93 2.46 -16.71 -16.85
C THR A 93 3.80 -15.98 -16.67
N LYS A 94 4.85 -16.72 -16.27
CA LYS A 94 6.22 -16.20 -16.02
C LYS A 94 6.85 -15.41 -17.18
N GLN A 95 6.22 -15.37 -18.36
CA GLN A 95 6.75 -14.76 -19.57
C GLN A 95 6.22 -13.34 -19.86
N THR A 96 5.21 -12.86 -19.13
CA THR A 96 4.66 -11.50 -19.34
C THR A 96 5.45 -10.48 -18.53
N SER A 97 5.84 -9.35 -19.13
CA SER A 97 6.63 -8.35 -18.40
C SER A 97 5.78 -7.62 -17.35
N LEU A 98 6.40 -7.21 -16.23
CA LEU A 98 5.72 -6.47 -15.16
C LEU A 98 5.01 -5.21 -15.68
N PHE A 99 5.63 -4.53 -16.63
CA PHE A 99 5.09 -3.34 -17.30
C PHE A 99 3.81 -3.66 -18.09
N GLN A 100 3.78 -4.78 -18.82
CA GLN A 100 2.58 -5.20 -19.56
C GLN A 100 1.42 -5.52 -18.62
N ILE A 101 1.71 -6.17 -17.49
CA ILE A 101 0.68 -6.52 -16.49
C ILE A 101 0.16 -5.26 -15.80
N ALA A 102 1.03 -4.36 -15.37
CA ALA A 102 0.65 -3.09 -14.77
C ALA A 102 -0.22 -2.25 -15.72
N LYS A 103 0.11 -2.23 -17.02
CA LYS A 103 -0.72 -1.59 -18.05
C LYS A 103 -2.13 -2.19 -18.13
N HIS A 104 -2.25 -3.52 -18.05
CA HIS A 104 -3.56 -4.19 -18.01
C HIS A 104 -4.35 -3.82 -16.74
N LEU A 105 -3.66 -3.76 -15.60
CA LEU A 105 -4.22 -3.33 -14.32
C LEU A 105 -4.45 -1.81 -14.24
N ARG A 106 -4.10 -1.04 -15.28
CA ARG A 106 -4.15 0.44 -15.30
C ARG A 106 -3.34 1.10 -14.17
N ILE A 107 -2.26 0.46 -13.73
CA ILE A 107 -1.28 1.05 -12.81
C ILE A 107 -0.29 1.87 -13.65
N PRO A 108 -0.01 3.14 -13.28
CA PRO A 108 0.96 3.97 -14.00
C PRO A 108 2.34 3.33 -14.10
N GLU A 109 2.93 3.39 -15.30
CA GLU A 109 4.24 2.80 -15.61
C GLU A 109 5.37 3.34 -14.72
N TRP A 110 5.32 4.63 -14.37
CA TRP A 110 6.34 5.21 -13.49
C TRP A 110 6.33 4.59 -12.09
N ILE A 111 5.18 4.14 -11.57
CA ILE A 111 5.11 3.43 -10.28
C ILE A 111 5.81 2.07 -10.38
N VAL A 112 5.69 1.39 -11.53
CA VAL A 112 6.40 0.14 -11.80
C VAL A 112 7.91 0.37 -11.85
N SER A 113 8.33 1.51 -12.41
CA SER A 113 9.73 1.90 -12.50
C SER A 113 10.38 2.16 -11.13
N LEU A 114 9.59 2.55 -10.11
CA LEU A 114 10.07 2.70 -8.73
C LEU A 114 10.66 1.40 -8.17
N ARG A 115 10.17 0.23 -8.60
CA ARG A 115 10.75 -1.06 -8.21
C ARG A 115 12.17 -1.21 -8.73
N HIS A 116 12.42 -0.78 -9.96
CA HIS A 116 13.76 -0.85 -10.54
C HIS A 116 14.71 0.14 -9.84
N GLN A 117 14.24 1.36 -9.56
CA GLN A 117 14.99 2.36 -8.81
C GLN A 117 15.29 1.91 -7.37
N ALA A 118 14.33 1.34 -6.66
CA ALA A 118 14.55 0.86 -5.29
C ALA A 118 15.42 -0.41 -5.21
N ALA A 119 15.41 -1.26 -6.23
CA ALA A 119 16.18 -2.52 -6.23
C ALA A 119 17.59 -2.38 -6.82
N HIS A 120 17.78 -1.49 -7.79
CA HIS A 120 19.02 -1.36 -8.58
C HIS A 120 19.52 0.07 -8.73
N GLY A 121 18.74 1.08 -8.33
CA GLY A 121 19.19 2.46 -8.32
C GLY A 121 20.23 2.70 -7.24
N CYS A 122 21.16 3.61 -7.50
CA CYS A 122 22.13 4.08 -6.50
C CYS A 122 21.45 4.94 -5.42
N GLU A 123 20.26 5.47 -5.69
CA GLU A 123 19.49 6.34 -4.79
C GLU A 123 18.02 5.91 -4.73
N LEU A 124 17.44 6.01 -3.53
CA LEU A 124 16.01 5.77 -3.32
C LEU A 124 15.18 6.91 -3.93
N PRO A 125 13.95 6.63 -4.42
CA PRO A 125 13.05 7.70 -4.83
C PRO A 125 12.75 8.64 -3.66
N SER A 126 12.56 9.92 -3.94
CA SER A 126 12.25 10.90 -2.90
C SER A 126 10.93 10.56 -2.18
N ILE A 127 10.85 10.89 -0.89
CA ILE A 127 9.67 10.61 -0.07
C ILE A 127 8.39 11.20 -0.67
N GLY A 128 8.48 12.36 -1.33
CA GLY A 128 7.35 12.99 -2.01
C GLY A 128 6.80 12.13 -3.16
N VAL A 129 7.67 11.57 -4.00
CA VAL A 129 7.27 10.67 -5.09
C VAL A 129 6.64 9.39 -4.53
N LEU A 130 7.20 8.85 -3.45
CA LEU A 130 6.70 7.64 -2.79
C LEU A 130 5.31 7.86 -2.16
N ARG A 131 5.07 9.00 -1.53
CA ARG A 131 3.75 9.40 -1.00
C ARG A 131 2.70 9.48 -2.10
N ILE A 132 3.05 10.07 -3.25
CA ILE A 132 2.15 10.14 -4.42
C ILE A 132 1.83 8.74 -4.92
N ALA A 133 2.85 7.89 -5.07
CA ALA A 133 2.69 6.52 -5.54
C ALA A 133 1.75 5.72 -4.62
N ILE A 134 1.93 5.80 -3.28
CA ILE A 134 1.07 5.06 -2.36
C ILE A 134 -0.38 5.51 -2.41
N ASN A 135 -0.62 6.81 -2.57
CA ASN A 135 -1.99 7.35 -2.65
C ASN A 135 -2.70 6.84 -3.91
N ILE A 136 -1.98 6.77 -5.03
CA ILE A 136 -2.51 6.17 -6.27
C ILE A 136 -2.81 4.68 -6.06
N LEU A 137 -1.92 3.93 -5.42
CA LEU A 137 -2.13 2.49 -5.16
C LEU A 137 -3.29 2.23 -4.18
N LEU A 138 -3.44 3.07 -3.15
CA LEU A 138 -4.56 2.99 -2.21
C LEU A 138 -5.88 3.30 -2.91
N HIS A 139 -5.91 4.33 -3.76
CA HIS A 139 -7.08 4.65 -4.57
C HIS A 139 -7.40 3.53 -5.57
N TRP A 140 -6.39 2.95 -6.20
CA TRP A 140 -6.57 1.79 -7.07
C TRP A 140 -7.21 0.62 -6.32
N LEU A 141 -6.73 0.32 -5.10
CA LEU A 141 -7.37 -0.67 -4.23
C LEU A 141 -8.81 -0.29 -3.91
N HIS A 142 -9.09 0.97 -3.62
CA HIS A 142 -10.46 1.42 -3.35
C HIS A 142 -11.40 1.01 -4.49
N VAL A 143 -11.06 1.39 -5.72
CA VAL A 143 -11.85 1.11 -6.93
C VAL A 143 -11.95 -0.40 -7.18
N CYS A 144 -10.83 -1.12 -7.11
CA CYS A 144 -10.82 -2.57 -7.36
C CYS A 144 -11.59 -3.36 -6.30
N LEU A 145 -11.44 -3.02 -5.02
CA LEU A 145 -12.17 -3.66 -3.92
C LEU A 145 -13.66 -3.32 -3.98
N SER A 146 -14.06 -2.10 -4.35
CA SER A 146 -15.48 -1.78 -4.58
C SER A 146 -16.08 -2.68 -5.66
N ILE A 147 -15.36 -2.87 -6.77
CA ILE A 147 -15.82 -3.70 -7.89
C ILE A 147 -15.88 -5.18 -7.49
N CYS A 148 -14.82 -5.70 -6.85
CA CYS A 148 -14.78 -7.09 -6.39
C CYS A 148 -15.79 -7.38 -5.28
N TYR A 149 -16.12 -6.39 -4.44
CA TYR A 149 -17.16 -6.50 -3.42
C TYR A 149 -18.56 -6.56 -4.04
N VAL A 150 -18.84 -5.72 -5.05
CA VAL A 150 -20.09 -5.79 -5.84
C VAL A 150 -20.20 -7.14 -6.58
N LEU A 151 -19.07 -7.72 -6.98
CA LEU A 151 -19.01 -9.03 -7.66
C LEU A 151 -18.85 -10.23 -6.71
N ASN A 152 -18.74 -10.02 -5.38
CA ASN A 152 -18.56 -11.06 -4.37
C ASN A 152 -17.28 -11.93 -4.49
N ILE A 153 -16.20 -11.41 -5.08
CA ILE A 153 -15.00 -12.20 -5.45
C ILE A 153 -13.92 -12.23 -4.34
N MET A 154 -13.99 -11.37 -3.32
CA MET A 154 -12.97 -11.31 -2.27
C MET A 154 -13.05 -12.40 -1.18
N PHE A 155 -14.13 -13.18 -1.15
CA PHE A 155 -14.30 -14.27 -0.17
C PHE A 155 -13.93 -15.65 -0.70
N VAL A 156 -13.49 -15.77 -1.95
CA VAL A 156 -13.03 -17.05 -2.49
C VAL A 156 -11.51 -17.10 -2.39
N THR A 157 -11.04 -17.49 -1.21
CA THR A 157 -9.79 -18.25 -1.07
C THR A 157 -10.02 -19.68 -1.48
#